data_AF-A0A090BVJ1-F1
#
_entry.id   AF-A0A090BVJ1-F1
#
_cell.length_a   1.000
_cell.length_b   1.000
_cell.length_c   1.000
_cell.angle_alpha   90.00
_cell.angle_beta   90.00
_cell.angle_gamma   90.00
#
_symmetry.space_group_name_H-M   'P 1'
#
loop_
_entity.id
_entity.type
_entity.pdbx_description
1 polymer ?
#
loop_
_entity_poly.entity_id
_entity_poly.type
_entity_poly.pdbx_seq_one_letter_code
_entity_poly.pdbx_strand_id
1 'polypeptide(L)'
;MKSVKSQNHIQSPCSQLVIDWCLTKLRQIEQNKKPALIRELGTWIAYVITYQYRYEEKIIDSGYDISAHAYATQERYDLNCYETVGDFLQECNGNTIATYLSGFGFRTESYEHDIFNWVEGEYNAWLVELMTLIAQGKQPAPLEVVNYVELLQMEDEKLWLSRIWDDFLKNLVELYENFINEFENMNLKFVYRKYLALAQQQQVTQVKTLEEERLLAKKREQISQRIERYFKLLCPIHKKMTMAEKEIVFQVINKLSQPPQNFTQQEISYFVHSSYFATHVSNRLKEFCRIKLG
;
A
#
# COMPACT_ATOMS: atom_id res chain seq x y z
N MET A 1 19.66 -11.64 53.81
CA MET A 1 20.05 -10.73 52.70
C MET A 1 21.31 -11.29 52.05
N LYS A 2 21.17 -12.02 50.94
CA LYS A 2 22.31 -12.40 50.09
C LYS A 2 22.36 -11.42 48.93
N SER A 3 23.49 -10.74 48.76
CA SER A 3 23.72 -9.77 47.69
C SER A 3 23.58 -10.47 46.33
N VAL A 4 22.64 -10.02 45.52
CA VAL A 4 22.61 -10.32 44.09
C VAL A 4 23.80 -9.57 43.49
N LYS A 5 24.88 -10.28 43.19
CA LYS A 5 26.00 -9.73 42.42
C LYS A 5 25.46 -9.36 41.05
N SER A 6 25.64 -8.10 40.66
CA SER A 6 25.43 -7.62 39.30
C SER A 6 26.23 -8.51 38.34
N GLN A 7 25.53 -9.29 37.53
CA GLN A 7 26.14 -9.97 36.40
C GLN A 7 26.55 -8.88 35.40
N ASN A 8 27.84 -8.53 35.40
CA ASN A 8 28.43 -7.81 34.29
C ASN A 8 28.23 -8.65 33.03
N HIS A 9 27.36 -8.17 32.16
CA HIS A 9 26.99 -8.80 30.90
C HIS A 9 28.14 -8.67 29.90
N ILE A 10 28.90 -9.75 29.74
CA ILE A 10 29.92 -9.86 28.70
C ILE A 10 29.16 -10.21 27.40
N GLN A 11 29.02 -9.24 26.48
CA GLN A 11 28.66 -9.53 25.09
C GLN A 11 29.70 -10.51 24.52
N SER A 12 29.25 -11.61 23.91
CA SER A 12 30.17 -12.54 23.26
C SER A 12 30.78 -11.86 22.03
N PRO A 13 32.10 -11.95 21.81
CA PRO A 13 32.77 -11.42 20.62
C PRO A 13 32.14 -11.91 19.30
N CYS A 14 31.57 -13.12 19.30
CA CYS A 14 30.89 -13.69 18.13
C CYS A 14 29.57 -12.97 17.80
N SER A 15 28.82 -12.50 18.80
CA SER A 15 27.55 -11.77 18.59
C SER A 15 27.78 -10.43 17.88
N GLN A 16 28.81 -9.70 18.29
CA GLN A 16 29.12 -8.39 17.73
C GLN A 16 29.57 -8.50 16.27
N LEU A 17 30.36 -9.53 15.93
CA LEU A 17 30.78 -9.79 14.55
C LEU A 17 29.59 -10.03 13.61
N VAL A 18 28.56 -10.73 14.09
CA VAL A 18 27.32 -10.96 13.32
C VAL A 18 26.55 -9.67 13.13
N ILE A 19 26.36 -8.88 14.18
CA ILE A 19 25.69 -7.58 14.13
C ILE A 19 26.42 -6.66 13.15
N ASP A 20 27.73 -6.50 13.30
CA ASP A 20 28.56 -5.64 12.47
C ASP A 20 28.50 -6.05 10.99
N TRP A 21 28.49 -7.36 10.72
CA TRP A 21 28.34 -7.88 9.36
C TRP A 21 26.96 -7.56 8.77
N CYS A 22 25.88 -7.83 9.51
CA CYS A 22 24.51 -7.52 9.08
C CYS A 22 24.32 -6.02 8.82
N LEU A 23 24.83 -5.17 9.72
CA LEU A 23 24.79 -3.72 9.55
C LEU A 23 25.62 -3.25 8.36
N THR A 24 26.78 -3.85 8.11
CA THR A 24 27.59 -3.55 6.93
C THR A 24 26.82 -3.88 5.65
N LYS A 25 26.11 -5.01 5.61
CA LYS A 25 25.30 -5.41 4.46
C LYS A 25 24.08 -4.52 4.26
N LEU A 26 23.37 -4.17 5.33
CA LEU A 26 22.27 -3.21 5.26
C LEU A 26 22.74 -1.85 4.76
N ARG A 27 23.87 -1.33 5.24
CA ARG A 27 24.45 -0.08 4.74
C ARG A 27 24.82 -0.15 3.26
N GLN A 28 25.31 -1.30 2.78
CA GLN A 28 25.55 -1.50 1.35
C GLN A 28 24.25 -1.47 0.53
N ILE A 29 23.19 -2.13 1.02
CA ILE A 29 21.88 -2.11 0.37
C ILE A 29 21.33 -0.67 0.36
N GLU A 30 21.39 0.03 1.49
CA GLU A 30 20.99 1.43 1.61
C GLU A 30 21.75 2.29 0.62
N GLN A 31 23.09 2.24 0.59
CA GLN A 31 23.90 3.04 -0.35
C GLN A 31 23.49 2.83 -1.82
N ASN A 32 23.13 1.60 -2.19
CA ASN A 32 22.71 1.27 -3.55
C ASN A 32 21.28 1.73 -3.86
N LYS A 33 20.36 1.66 -2.89
CA LYS A 33 18.93 1.90 -3.10
C LYS A 33 18.46 3.30 -2.70
N LYS A 34 19.14 3.95 -1.76
CA LYS A 34 18.87 5.31 -1.27
C LYS A 34 18.71 6.34 -2.39
N PRO A 35 19.53 6.37 -3.46
CA PRO A 35 19.32 7.31 -4.56
C PRO A 35 18.00 7.11 -5.31
N ALA A 36 17.56 5.85 -5.46
CA ALA A 36 16.26 5.54 -6.08
C ALA A 36 15.10 5.95 -5.16
N LEU A 37 15.21 5.66 -3.86
CA LEU A 37 14.23 6.08 -2.86
C LEU A 37 14.08 7.61 -2.80
N ILE A 38 15.18 8.36 -2.73
CA ILE A 38 15.16 9.83 -2.75
C ILE A 38 14.50 10.36 -4.04
N ARG A 39 14.77 9.71 -5.18
CA ARG A 39 14.13 10.07 -6.46
C ARG A 39 12.62 9.85 -6.40
N GLU A 40 12.17 8.73 -5.84
CA GLU A 40 10.75 8.40 -5.73
C GLU A 40 10.02 9.36 -4.79
N LEU A 41 10.55 9.57 -3.57
CA LEU A 41 10.00 10.52 -2.60
C LEU A 41 10.00 11.94 -3.17
N GLY A 42 11.11 12.37 -3.79
CA GLY A 42 11.20 13.70 -4.40
C GLY A 42 10.25 13.89 -5.59
N THR A 43 10.01 12.84 -6.38
CA THR A 43 9.02 12.85 -7.47
C THR A 43 7.61 12.97 -6.89
N TRP A 44 7.31 12.23 -5.83
CA TRP A 44 6.02 12.30 -5.14
C TRP A 44 5.78 13.69 -4.53
N ILE A 45 6.75 14.28 -3.83
CA ILE A 45 6.64 15.66 -3.29
C ILE A 45 6.33 16.64 -4.42
N ALA A 46 7.10 16.58 -5.51
CA ALA A 46 6.90 17.47 -6.66
C ALA A 46 5.51 17.28 -7.29
N TYR A 47 5.01 16.04 -7.32
CA TYR A 47 3.67 15.73 -7.79
C TYR A 47 2.59 16.33 -6.88
N VAL A 48 2.69 16.14 -5.56
CA VAL A 48 1.74 16.67 -4.58
C VAL A 48 1.65 18.19 -4.69
N ILE A 49 2.79 18.87 -4.64
CA ILE A 49 2.87 20.34 -4.72
C ILE A 49 2.26 20.87 -6.02
N THR A 50 2.47 20.17 -7.14
CA THR A 50 2.01 20.63 -8.45
C THR A 50 0.53 20.35 -8.69
N TYR A 51 0.04 19.18 -8.28
CA TYR A 51 -1.24 18.65 -8.75
C TYR A 51 -2.30 18.48 -7.68
N GLN A 52 -1.94 18.43 -6.39
CA GLN A 52 -2.92 18.34 -5.30
C GLN A 52 -3.31 19.73 -4.76
N TYR A 53 -4.45 19.77 -4.09
CA TYR A 53 -4.86 20.92 -3.29
C TYR A 53 -4.34 20.77 -1.87
N ARG A 54 -4.09 21.90 -1.22
CA ARG A 54 -3.72 21.95 0.19
C ARG A 54 -4.89 21.58 1.08
N TYR A 55 -4.61 20.91 2.20
CA TYR A 55 -5.58 20.58 3.23
C TYR A 55 -5.32 21.38 4.50
N GLU A 56 -6.39 21.71 5.22
CA GLU A 56 -6.31 22.31 6.54
C GLU A 56 -7.07 21.46 7.55
N GLU A 57 -6.64 21.57 8.81
CA GLU A 57 -7.31 20.93 9.94
C GLU A 57 -8.46 21.80 10.44
N LYS A 58 -9.62 21.18 10.61
CA LYS A 58 -10.75 21.75 11.35
C LYS A 58 -10.96 20.98 12.64
N ILE A 59 -10.79 21.67 13.77
CA ILE A 59 -11.06 21.13 15.10
C ILE A 59 -12.53 21.33 15.45
N ILE A 60 -13.18 20.27 15.93
CA ILE A 60 -14.52 20.24 16.48
C ILE A 60 -14.40 19.82 17.95
N ASP A 61 -14.70 20.75 18.86
CA ASP A 61 -14.79 20.49 20.29
C ASP A 61 -16.25 20.40 20.71
N SER A 62 -16.66 19.22 21.17
CA SER A 62 -18.02 18.95 21.66
C SER A 62 -18.17 19.10 23.17
N GLY A 63 -17.09 19.45 23.89
CA GLY A 63 -17.00 19.53 25.34
C GLY A 63 -16.69 18.20 26.04
N TYR A 64 -16.89 17.07 25.36
CA TYR A 64 -16.54 15.73 25.84
C TYR A 64 -15.56 14.99 24.92
N ASP A 65 -15.41 15.48 23.68
CA ASP A 65 -14.57 14.92 22.65
C ASP A 65 -14.05 16.02 21.72
N ILE A 66 -12.75 15.97 21.42
CA ILE A 66 -12.08 16.85 20.47
C ILE A 66 -11.73 16.01 19.25
N SER A 67 -12.23 16.43 18.08
CA SER A 67 -12.02 15.74 16.81
C SER A 67 -11.50 16.70 15.76
N ALA A 68 -10.44 16.31 15.06
CA ALA A 68 -9.87 17.04 13.95
C ALA A 68 -10.25 16.39 12.62
N HIS A 69 -10.60 17.21 11.63
CA HIS A 69 -10.99 16.78 10.28
C HIS A 69 -10.24 17.56 9.22
N ALA A 70 -9.70 16.84 8.25
CA ALA A 70 -9.05 17.46 7.11
C ALA A 70 -10.08 17.96 6.10
N TYR A 71 -9.90 19.16 5.56
CA TYR A 71 -10.70 19.65 4.44
C TYR A 71 -9.81 20.28 3.37
N ALA A 72 -10.18 20.06 2.11
CA ALA A 72 -9.46 20.64 0.98
C ALA A 72 -9.76 22.14 0.88
N THR A 73 -8.72 22.96 0.93
CA THR A 73 -8.81 24.43 0.84
C THR A 73 -9.12 24.92 -0.58
N GLN A 74 -8.95 24.07 -1.60
CA GLN A 74 -8.89 24.44 -3.03
C GLN A 74 -7.70 25.34 -3.41
N GLU A 75 -6.78 25.56 -2.48
CA GLU A 75 -5.56 26.33 -2.72
C GLU A 75 -4.40 25.42 -3.13
N ARG A 76 -3.40 25.99 -3.82
CA ARG A 76 -2.16 25.29 -4.16
C ARG A 76 -1.11 25.58 -3.10
N TYR A 77 -0.15 24.66 -2.96
CA TYR A 77 1.01 24.88 -2.10
C TYR A 77 1.88 26.02 -2.64
N ASP A 78 2.22 27.00 -1.80
CA ASP A 78 3.22 28.01 -2.11
C ASP A 78 4.59 27.53 -1.61
N LEU A 79 5.49 27.22 -2.56
CA LEU A 79 6.87 26.81 -2.28
C LEU A 79 7.67 27.83 -1.47
N ASN A 80 7.24 29.08 -1.37
CA ASN A 80 7.91 30.09 -0.55
C ASN A 80 7.61 29.97 0.94
N CYS A 81 6.56 29.22 1.31
CA CYS A 81 6.20 28.98 2.72
C CYS A 81 7.08 27.90 3.38
N TYR A 82 7.91 27.19 2.62
CA TYR A 82 8.69 26.05 3.09
C TYR A 82 10.15 26.20 2.66
N GLU A 83 11.08 26.10 3.62
CA GLU A 83 12.51 26.12 3.34
C GLU A 83 13.02 24.70 3.06
N THR A 84 12.63 23.77 3.93
CA THR A 84 13.05 22.38 3.92
C THR A 84 11.91 21.43 3.53
N VAL A 85 12.25 20.19 3.20
CA VAL A 85 11.25 19.13 3.00
C VAL A 85 10.48 18.90 4.30
N GLY A 86 11.16 18.89 5.44
CA GLY A 86 10.53 18.72 6.76
C GLY A 86 9.43 19.75 7.02
N ASP A 87 9.65 21.03 6.68
CA ASP A 87 8.62 22.07 6.81
C ASP A 87 7.34 21.72 6.03
N PHE A 88 7.50 21.18 4.82
CA PHE A 88 6.37 20.76 3.99
C PHE A 88 5.70 19.50 4.52
N LEU A 89 6.46 18.55 5.08
CA LEU A 89 5.89 17.30 5.59
C LEU A 89 4.95 17.49 6.78
N GLN A 90 5.02 18.63 7.47
CA GLN A 90 4.07 19.00 8.53
C GLN A 90 2.69 19.39 7.99
N GLU A 91 2.52 19.61 6.69
CA GLU A 91 1.21 19.89 6.08
C GLU A 91 0.28 18.68 6.20
N CYS A 92 -1.01 18.95 6.34
CA CYS A 92 -2.04 17.92 6.40
C CYS A 92 -2.13 17.19 5.04
N ASN A 93 -2.14 15.85 5.08
CA ASN A 93 -2.22 15.03 3.87
C ASN A 93 -3.66 14.81 3.36
N GLY A 94 -4.67 15.34 4.06
CA GLY A 94 -6.08 15.15 3.73
C GLY A 94 -6.71 13.92 4.39
N ASN A 95 -5.94 13.10 5.10
CA ASN A 95 -6.45 11.94 5.83
C ASN A 95 -6.89 12.31 7.24
N THR A 96 -7.88 11.57 7.74
CA THR A 96 -8.39 11.68 9.11
C THR A 96 -8.59 10.27 9.65
N ILE A 97 -8.01 9.99 10.82
CA ILE A 97 -8.05 8.68 11.44
C ILE A 97 -8.65 8.74 12.84
N ALA A 98 -9.25 7.63 13.28
CA ALA A 98 -9.78 7.51 14.63
C ALA A 98 -8.63 7.33 15.63
N THR A 99 -8.63 8.08 16.72
CA THR A 99 -7.55 8.07 17.73
C THR A 99 -7.70 6.98 18.78
N TYR A 100 -8.90 6.39 18.95
CA TYR A 100 -9.21 5.38 19.97
C TYR A 100 -8.84 5.77 21.42
N LEU A 101 -8.58 7.05 21.66
CA LEU A 101 -8.26 7.63 22.97
C LEU A 101 -9.51 8.32 23.52
N SER A 102 -9.85 8.07 24.78
CA SER A 102 -11.03 8.71 25.38
C SER A 102 -10.87 10.23 25.39
N GLY A 103 -11.86 10.95 24.84
CA GLY A 103 -11.85 12.42 24.70
C GLY A 103 -11.16 12.93 23.43
N PHE A 104 -10.64 12.04 22.59
CA PHE A 104 -10.11 12.35 21.27
C PHE A 104 -10.73 11.42 20.24
N GLY A 105 -11.62 11.93 19.40
CA GLY A 105 -12.35 11.12 18.43
C GLY A 105 -11.51 10.86 17.18
N PHE A 106 -11.15 11.94 16.49
CA PHE A 106 -10.40 11.91 15.23
C PHE A 106 -9.17 12.82 15.26
N ARG A 107 -8.12 12.43 14.53
CA ARG A 107 -6.96 13.27 14.23
C ARG A 107 -6.73 13.35 12.73
N THR A 108 -6.25 14.50 12.25
CA THR A 108 -5.69 14.57 10.89
C THR A 108 -4.26 14.04 10.87
N GLU A 109 -3.86 13.51 9.72
CA GLU A 109 -2.48 13.10 9.49
C GLU A 109 -1.75 14.13 8.63
N SER A 110 -0.43 14.13 8.77
CA SER A 110 0.49 14.94 7.98
C SER A 110 1.18 14.08 6.92
N TYR A 111 1.79 14.72 5.93
CA TYR A 111 2.61 14.02 4.94
C TYR A 111 3.85 13.35 5.54
N GLU A 112 4.31 13.82 6.70
CA GLU A 112 5.36 13.16 7.49
C GLU A 112 4.97 11.71 7.80
N HIS A 113 3.70 11.46 8.16
CA HIS A 113 3.22 10.11 8.44
C HIS A 113 3.27 9.20 7.20
N ASP A 114 2.90 9.73 6.03
CA ASP A 114 2.96 8.98 4.77
C ASP A 114 4.39 8.60 4.40
N ILE A 115 5.33 9.55 4.55
CA ILE A 115 6.75 9.34 4.28
C ILE A 115 7.35 8.36 5.29
N PHE A 116 7.01 8.50 6.57
CA PHE A 116 7.44 7.57 7.62
C PHE A 116 7.08 6.14 7.26
N ASN A 117 5.80 5.89 6.95
CA ASN A 117 5.29 4.56 6.64
C ASN A 117 5.92 3.99 5.36
N TRP A 118 6.13 4.82 4.34
CA TRP A 118 6.77 4.39 3.10
C TRP A 118 8.23 4.00 3.35
N VAL A 119 9.01 4.86 3.99
CA VAL A 119 10.43 4.60 4.28
C VAL A 119 10.57 3.39 5.19
N GLU A 120 9.75 3.25 6.23
CA GLU A 120 9.72 2.06 7.08
C GLU A 120 9.45 0.79 6.24
N GLY A 121 8.48 0.84 5.33
CA GLY A 121 8.19 -0.25 4.40
C GLY A 121 9.38 -0.66 3.53
N GLU A 122 10.14 0.31 3.01
CA GLU A 122 11.34 0.05 2.22
C GLU A 122 12.46 -0.59 3.04
N TYR A 123 12.73 -0.07 4.24
CA TYR A 123 13.72 -0.66 5.14
C TYR A 123 13.35 -2.09 5.55
N ASN A 124 12.07 -2.35 5.81
CA ASN A 124 11.57 -3.70 6.07
C ASN A 124 11.79 -4.61 4.85
N ALA A 125 11.56 -4.13 3.63
CA ALA A 125 11.83 -4.89 2.42
C ALA A 125 13.33 -5.22 2.24
N TRP A 126 14.22 -4.27 2.57
CA TRP A 126 15.67 -4.46 2.50
C TRP A 126 16.16 -5.46 3.54
N LEU A 127 15.55 -5.44 4.74
CA LEU A 127 15.80 -6.44 5.77
C LEU A 127 15.39 -7.84 5.29
N VAL A 128 14.20 -7.99 4.72
CA VAL A 128 13.71 -9.26 4.17
C VAL A 128 14.64 -9.78 3.06
N GLU A 129 15.13 -8.89 2.20
CA GLU A 129 16.10 -9.25 1.16
C GLU A 129 17.41 -9.79 1.77
N LEU A 130 17.96 -9.09 2.77
CA LEU A 130 19.16 -9.54 3.47
C LEU A 130 18.96 -10.92 4.10
N MET A 131 17.84 -11.11 4.81
CA MET A 131 17.51 -12.39 5.44
C MET A 131 17.37 -13.52 4.41
N THR A 132 16.80 -13.21 3.23
CA THR A 132 16.67 -14.17 2.13
C THR A 132 18.03 -14.57 1.55
N LEU A 133 18.94 -13.61 1.36
CA LEU A 133 20.29 -13.88 0.86
C LEU A 133 21.11 -14.76 1.80
N ILE A 134 20.96 -14.55 3.11
CA ILE A 134 21.56 -15.39 4.16
C ILE A 134 20.99 -16.81 4.09
N ALA A 135 19.67 -16.95 4.09
CA ALA A 135 19.00 -18.26 4.08
C ALA A 135 19.34 -19.11 2.84
N GLN A 136 19.63 -18.47 1.70
CA GLN A 136 19.98 -19.15 0.44
C GLN A 136 21.48 -19.50 0.32
N GLY A 137 22.33 -19.18 1.31
CA GLY A 137 23.77 -19.43 1.26
C GLY A 137 24.50 -18.68 0.13
N LYS A 138 23.86 -17.68 -0.48
CA LYS A 138 24.39 -16.89 -1.60
C LYS A 138 25.32 -15.77 -1.15
N GLN A 139 25.37 -15.51 0.15
CA GLN A 139 26.37 -14.67 0.79
C GLN A 139 27.18 -15.55 1.75
N PRO A 140 28.52 -15.50 1.75
CA PRO A 140 29.32 -16.13 2.79
C PRO A 140 29.04 -15.38 4.10
N ALA A 141 28.04 -15.85 4.83
CA ALA A 141 27.80 -15.41 6.18
C ALA A 141 28.79 -16.17 7.10
N PRO A 142 29.30 -15.55 8.18
CA PRO A 142 30.05 -16.27 9.21
C PRO A 142 29.31 -17.55 9.60
N LEU A 143 30.02 -18.64 9.92
CA LEU A 143 29.39 -19.94 10.24
C LEU A 143 28.39 -19.78 11.41
N GLU A 144 28.63 -18.80 12.29
CA GLU A 144 27.72 -18.41 13.37
C GLU A 144 26.38 -17.82 12.89
N VAL A 145 26.30 -17.20 11.71
CA VAL A 145 25.07 -16.68 11.08
C VAL A 145 24.30 -17.78 10.34
N VAL A 146 25.01 -18.77 9.79
CA VAL A 146 24.36 -19.96 9.21
C VAL A 146 23.72 -20.79 10.31
N ASN A 147 24.43 -20.98 11.43
CA ASN A 147 23.89 -21.60 12.64
C ASN A 147 22.71 -20.80 13.23
N TYR A 148 22.65 -19.47 13.04
CA TYR A 148 21.53 -18.60 13.48
C TYR A 148 20.21 -18.90 12.73
N VAL A 149 20.25 -19.25 11.44
CA VAL A 149 19.04 -19.66 10.69
C VAL A 149 18.53 -21.03 11.16
N GLU A 150 19.45 -21.92 11.55
CA GLU A 150 19.13 -23.25 12.09
C GLU A 150 18.67 -23.20 13.56
N LEU A 151 19.19 -22.27 14.37
CA LEU A 151 18.88 -22.08 15.80
C LEU A 151 17.51 -21.45 16.08
N LEU A 152 16.90 -20.75 15.11
CA LEU A 152 15.52 -20.24 15.20
C LEU A 152 14.45 -21.33 15.46
N GLN A 153 14.83 -22.61 15.43
CA GLN A 153 13.97 -23.76 15.69
C GLN A 153 14.02 -24.30 17.13
N MET A 154 14.77 -23.69 18.08
CA MET A 154 14.89 -24.20 19.46
C MET A 154 14.40 -23.23 20.55
N GLU A 155 13.71 -23.76 21.57
CA GLU A 155 12.90 -22.98 22.54
C GLU A 155 13.69 -22.24 23.65
N ASP A 156 14.96 -22.56 23.90
CA ASP A 156 15.71 -22.12 25.09
C ASP A 156 16.68 -20.92 24.87
N GLU A 157 16.75 -20.33 23.67
CA GLU A 157 17.65 -19.21 23.32
C GLU A 157 17.02 -17.80 23.43
N LYS A 158 15.78 -17.68 23.93
CA LYS A 158 14.99 -16.43 23.92
C LYS A 158 15.69 -15.19 24.50
N LEU A 159 16.55 -15.34 25.51
CA LEU A 159 17.19 -14.20 26.19
C LEU A 159 18.41 -13.65 25.42
N TRP A 160 19.15 -14.53 24.73
CA TRP A 160 20.35 -14.14 23.97
C TRP A 160 19.97 -13.61 22.59
N LEU A 161 18.94 -14.22 21.98
CA LEU A 161 18.29 -13.75 20.76
C LEU A 161 17.66 -12.36 20.95
N SER A 162 17.06 -12.08 22.11
CA SER A 162 16.48 -10.74 22.36
C SER A 162 17.51 -9.62 22.27
N ARG A 163 18.74 -9.82 22.78
CA ARG A 163 19.75 -8.75 22.87
C ARG A 163 20.43 -8.44 21.53
N ILE A 164 20.79 -9.47 20.77
CA ILE A 164 21.33 -9.29 19.42
C ILE A 164 20.28 -8.63 18.51
N TRP A 165 19.02 -9.03 18.68
CA TRP A 165 17.91 -8.44 17.97
C TRP A 165 17.64 -7.00 18.40
N ASP A 166 17.71 -6.68 19.69
CA ASP A 166 17.54 -5.32 20.22
C ASP A 166 18.64 -4.38 19.71
N ASP A 167 19.90 -4.80 19.76
CA ASP A 167 21.03 -4.02 19.25
C ASP A 167 20.92 -3.83 17.72
N PHE A 168 20.52 -4.87 16.99
CA PHE A 168 20.29 -4.80 15.55
C PHE A 168 19.11 -3.87 15.20
N LEU A 169 17.98 -3.99 15.89
CA LEU A 169 16.81 -3.14 15.72
C LEU A 169 17.13 -1.69 16.05
N LYS A 170 17.87 -1.43 17.14
CA LYS A 170 18.31 -0.08 17.49
C LYS A 170 19.14 0.55 16.37
N ASN A 171 20.11 -0.17 15.83
CA ASN A 171 20.93 0.32 14.72
C ASN A 171 20.12 0.49 13.42
N LEU A 172 19.09 -0.34 13.19
CA LEU A 172 18.17 -0.18 12.07
C LEU A 172 17.30 1.07 12.21
N VAL A 173 16.81 1.34 13.43
CA VAL A 173 16.12 2.60 13.78
C VAL A 173 17.05 3.79 13.57
N GLU A 174 18.31 3.72 14.00
CA GLU A 174 19.27 4.80 13.78
C GLU A 174 19.54 5.05 12.28
N LEU A 175 19.67 4.00 11.45
CA LEU A 175 19.82 4.16 9.99
C LEU A 175 18.61 4.83 9.37
N TYR A 176 17.42 4.39 9.77
CA TYR A 176 16.14 4.96 9.37
C TYR A 176 16.03 6.45 9.76
N GLU A 177 16.28 6.78 11.02
CA GLU A 177 16.21 8.16 11.55
C GLU A 177 17.24 9.06 10.86
N ASN A 178 18.45 8.57 10.60
CA ASN A 178 19.47 9.32 9.87
C ASN A 178 19.01 9.64 8.44
N PHE A 179 18.41 8.66 7.75
CA PHE A 179 17.86 8.90 6.42
C PHE A 179 16.75 9.95 6.43
N ILE A 180 15.79 9.82 7.34
CA ILE A 180 14.66 10.76 7.47
C ILE A 180 15.18 12.17 7.75
N ASN A 181 16.05 12.31 8.75
CA ASN A 181 16.67 13.60 9.09
C ASN A 181 17.40 14.20 7.88
N GLU A 182 18.20 13.41 7.16
CA GLU A 182 18.88 13.90 5.95
C GLU A 182 17.89 14.35 4.87
N PHE A 183 16.80 13.61 4.68
CA PHE A 183 15.77 13.90 3.68
C PHE A 183 14.95 15.14 4.03
N GLU A 184 14.51 15.25 5.28
CA GLU A 184 13.75 16.40 5.79
C GLU A 184 14.55 17.69 5.71
N ASN A 185 15.85 17.65 6.00
CA ASN A 185 16.73 18.81 5.92
C ASN A 185 17.10 19.23 4.47
N MET A 186 16.65 18.49 3.45
CA MET A 186 16.87 18.90 2.06
C MET A 186 16.08 20.18 1.74
N ASN A 187 16.68 21.08 0.97
CA ASN A 187 15.97 22.28 0.50
C ASN A 187 14.80 21.89 -0.42
N LEU A 188 13.57 22.27 -0.05
CA LEU A 188 12.37 21.85 -0.78
C LEU A 188 12.37 22.35 -2.22
N LYS A 189 12.76 23.62 -2.44
CA LYS A 189 12.79 24.21 -3.79
C LYS A 189 13.76 23.46 -4.71
N PHE A 190 14.88 22.99 -4.18
CA PHE A 190 15.81 22.16 -4.92
C PHE A 190 15.20 20.80 -5.26
N VAL A 191 14.62 20.10 -4.29
CA VAL A 191 13.96 18.78 -4.51
C VAL A 191 12.85 18.92 -5.56
N TYR A 192 11.95 19.89 -5.37
CA TYR A 192 10.86 20.19 -6.30
C TYR A 192 11.38 20.38 -7.73
N ARG A 193 12.34 21.29 -7.93
CA ARG A 193 12.90 21.58 -9.27
C ARG A 193 13.58 20.37 -9.90
N LYS A 194 14.31 19.59 -9.09
CA LYS A 194 15.04 18.41 -9.55
C LYS A 194 14.10 17.32 -10.08
N TYR A 195 12.93 17.15 -9.49
CA TYR A 195 12.02 16.04 -9.79
C TYR A 195 10.71 16.44 -10.48
N LEU A 196 10.48 17.72 -10.75
CA LEU A 196 9.27 18.22 -11.43
C LEU A 196 9.00 17.54 -12.77
N ALA A 197 10.03 17.31 -13.58
CA ALA A 197 9.85 16.66 -14.89
C ALA A 197 9.34 15.21 -14.76
N LEU A 198 9.82 14.47 -13.74
CA LEU A 198 9.35 13.12 -13.45
C LEU A 198 7.91 13.14 -12.95
N ALA A 199 7.57 14.11 -12.09
CA ALA A 199 6.20 14.27 -11.59
C ALA A 199 5.21 14.58 -12.73
N GLN A 200 5.62 15.41 -13.69
CA GLN A 200 4.83 15.70 -14.89
C GLN A 200 4.62 14.46 -15.76
N GLN A 201 5.66 13.64 -15.95
CA GLN A 201 5.56 12.38 -16.69
C GLN A 201 4.62 11.39 -15.99
N GLN A 202 4.71 11.29 -14.66
CA GLN A 202 3.81 10.47 -13.85
C GLN A 202 2.36 10.91 -14.02
N GLN A 203 2.08 12.22 -13.99
CA GLN A 203 0.73 12.75 -14.20
C GLN A 203 0.17 12.42 -15.58
N VAL A 204 0.96 12.58 -16.65
CA VAL A 204 0.54 12.22 -18.01
C VAL A 204 0.19 10.74 -18.09
N THR A 205 0.96 9.89 -17.41
CA THR A 205 0.73 8.44 -17.39
C THR A 205 -0.57 8.12 -16.67
N GLN A 206 -0.79 8.69 -15.48
CA GLN A 206 -2.01 8.49 -14.71
C GLN A 206 -3.26 8.94 -15.45
N VAL A 207 -3.22 10.11 -16.10
CA VAL A 207 -4.35 10.62 -16.90
C VAL A 207 -4.68 9.67 -18.06
N LYS A 208 -3.67 9.18 -18.78
CA LYS A 208 -3.87 8.22 -19.87
C LYS A 208 -4.49 6.91 -19.35
N THR A 209 -3.97 6.37 -18.26
CA THR A 209 -4.53 5.15 -17.65
C THR A 209 -5.98 5.35 -17.22
N LEU A 210 -6.30 6.47 -16.58
CA LEU A 210 -7.68 6.81 -16.19
C LEU A 210 -8.61 6.97 -17.40
N GLU A 211 -8.14 7.55 -18.49
CA GLU A 211 -8.91 7.65 -19.74
C GLU A 211 -9.16 6.29 -20.39
N GLU A 212 -8.14 5.42 -20.42
CA GLU A 212 -8.27 4.04 -20.89
C GLU A 212 -9.26 3.23 -20.05
N GLU A 213 -9.19 3.36 -18.72
CA GLU A 213 -10.13 2.73 -17.78
C GLU A 213 -11.56 3.25 -17.98
N ARG A 214 -11.75 4.56 -18.18
CA ARG A 214 -13.06 5.16 -18.48
C ARG A 214 -13.62 4.66 -19.80
N LEU A 215 -12.78 4.58 -20.84
CA LEU A 215 -13.19 4.07 -22.14
C LEU A 215 -13.58 2.59 -22.05
N LEU A 216 -12.80 1.80 -21.30
CA LEU A 216 -13.08 0.40 -21.05
C LEU A 216 -14.39 0.23 -20.26
N ALA A 217 -14.62 1.04 -19.22
CA ALA A 217 -15.85 1.06 -18.45
C ALA A 217 -17.07 1.38 -19.32
N LYS A 218 -16.97 2.39 -20.19
CA LYS A 218 -18.03 2.74 -21.14
C LYS A 218 -18.31 1.60 -22.12
N LYS A 219 -17.27 0.94 -22.64
CA LYS A 219 -17.42 -0.23 -23.51
C LYS A 219 -18.12 -1.37 -22.79
N ARG A 220 -17.72 -1.68 -21.54
CA ARG A 220 -18.35 -2.69 -20.68
C ARG A 220 -19.82 -2.40 -20.42
N GLU A 221 -20.16 -1.13 -20.19
CA GLU A 221 -21.54 -0.69 -20.01
C GLU A 221 -22.36 -0.89 -21.29
N GLN A 222 -21.85 -0.48 -22.45
CA GLN A 222 -22.52 -0.66 -23.74
C GLN A 222 -22.77 -2.15 -24.05
N ILE A 223 -21.79 -3.02 -23.79
CA ILE A 223 -21.93 -4.47 -23.91
C ILE A 223 -23.01 -4.98 -22.97
N SER A 224 -22.98 -4.55 -21.70
CA SER A 224 -23.96 -4.96 -20.69
C SER A 224 -25.38 -4.56 -21.07
N GLN A 225 -25.58 -3.33 -21.56
CA GLN A 225 -26.87 -2.85 -22.07
C GLN A 225 -27.33 -3.63 -23.31
N ARG A 226 -26.41 -4.01 -24.21
CA ARG A 226 -26.74 -4.82 -25.38
C ARG A 226 -27.23 -6.21 -24.96
N ILE A 227 -26.49 -6.89 -24.08
CA ILE A 227 -26.86 -8.20 -23.53
C ILE A 227 -28.16 -8.09 -22.74
N GLU A 228 -28.37 -7.04 -21.94
CA GLU A 228 -29.60 -6.79 -21.20
C GLU A 228 -30.82 -6.75 -22.13
N ARG A 229 -30.76 -6.01 -23.24
CA ARG A 229 -31.86 -5.93 -24.21
C ARG A 229 -32.21 -7.31 -24.76
N TYR A 230 -31.21 -8.11 -25.12
CA TYR A 230 -31.44 -9.49 -25.57
C TYR A 230 -32.00 -10.37 -24.47
N PHE A 231 -31.49 -10.25 -23.25
CA PHE A 231 -31.95 -11.01 -22.11
C PHE A 231 -33.43 -10.69 -21.78
N LYS A 232 -33.83 -9.42 -21.85
CA LYS A 232 -35.23 -8.99 -21.71
C LYS A 232 -36.15 -9.57 -22.79
N LEU A 233 -35.66 -9.65 -24.03
CA LEU A 233 -36.43 -10.25 -25.15
C LEU A 233 -36.61 -11.76 -24.99
N LEU A 234 -35.60 -12.44 -24.44
CA LEU A 234 -35.59 -13.90 -24.31
C LEU A 234 -36.20 -14.38 -22.99
N CYS A 235 -36.27 -13.53 -21.97
CA CYS A 235 -36.69 -13.89 -20.61
C CYS A 235 -37.88 -13.05 -20.16
N PRO A 236 -39.13 -13.46 -20.46
CA PRO A 236 -40.31 -12.88 -19.82
C PRO A 236 -40.29 -13.24 -18.34
N ILE A 237 -40.04 -12.25 -17.47
CA ILE A 237 -39.96 -12.43 -16.01
C ILE A 237 -41.32 -12.90 -15.50
N HIS A 238 -41.43 -14.14 -15.05
CA HIS A 238 -42.55 -14.60 -14.21
C HIS A 238 -42.02 -15.02 -12.84
N LYS A 239 -42.75 -14.60 -11.79
CA LYS A 239 -42.27 -14.44 -10.42
C LYS A 239 -41.87 -15.72 -9.66
N LYS A 240 -41.76 -16.90 -10.29
CA LYS A 240 -41.29 -18.14 -9.64
C LYS A 240 -40.61 -19.06 -10.67
N MET A 241 -39.27 -19.08 -10.68
CA MET A 241 -38.49 -19.96 -11.56
C MET A 241 -38.16 -21.32 -10.91
N THR A 242 -38.55 -22.40 -11.58
CA THR A 242 -38.30 -23.84 -11.38
C THR A 242 -36.93 -24.29 -11.93
N MET A 243 -36.55 -25.56 -11.71
CA MET A 243 -35.31 -26.15 -12.27
C MET A 243 -35.25 -26.15 -13.80
N ALA A 244 -36.39 -26.22 -14.50
CA ALA A 244 -36.45 -26.12 -15.95
C ALA A 244 -36.05 -24.72 -16.46
N GLU A 245 -36.28 -23.67 -15.67
CA GLU A 245 -35.91 -22.30 -16.01
C GLU A 245 -34.40 -22.03 -15.85
N LYS A 246 -33.67 -22.84 -15.08
CA LYS A 246 -32.19 -22.81 -15.08
C LYS A 246 -31.61 -23.25 -16.43
N GLU A 247 -32.24 -24.24 -17.06
CA GLU A 247 -31.86 -24.74 -18.38
C GLU A 247 -32.13 -23.69 -19.47
N ILE A 248 -33.24 -22.95 -19.35
CA ILE A 248 -33.57 -21.84 -20.25
C ILE A 248 -32.51 -20.73 -20.18
N VAL A 249 -32.04 -20.37 -18.98
CA VAL A 249 -30.97 -19.36 -18.83
C VAL A 249 -29.64 -19.85 -19.42
N PHE A 250 -29.31 -21.13 -19.25
CA PHE A 250 -28.13 -21.73 -19.88
C PHE A 250 -28.24 -21.72 -21.42
N GLN A 251 -29.42 -22.01 -21.97
CA GLN A 251 -29.71 -21.89 -23.40
C GLN A 251 -29.63 -20.43 -23.87
N VAL A 252 -30.05 -19.46 -23.07
CA VAL A 252 -29.91 -18.02 -23.38
C VAL A 252 -28.42 -17.64 -23.41
N ILE A 253 -27.63 -18.03 -22.41
CA ILE A 253 -26.18 -17.78 -22.39
C ILE A 253 -25.49 -18.43 -23.58
N ASN A 254 -25.83 -19.68 -23.91
CA ASN A 254 -25.28 -20.36 -25.09
C ASN A 254 -25.72 -19.71 -26.41
N LYS A 255 -26.96 -19.22 -26.50
CA LYS A 255 -27.45 -18.47 -27.67
C LYS A 255 -26.78 -17.10 -27.82
N LEU A 256 -26.41 -16.44 -26.72
CA LEU A 256 -25.65 -15.19 -26.77
C LEU A 256 -24.25 -15.41 -27.37
N SER A 257 -23.66 -16.59 -27.18
CA SER A 257 -22.38 -16.98 -27.77
C SER A 257 -22.48 -17.43 -29.24
N GLN A 258 -23.68 -17.55 -29.81
CA GLN A 258 -23.91 -18.02 -31.17
C GLN A 258 -24.17 -16.87 -32.15
N PRO A 259 -23.99 -17.09 -33.47
CA PRO A 259 -24.36 -16.11 -34.48
C PRO A 259 -25.85 -15.76 -34.41
N PRO A 260 -26.23 -14.48 -34.61
CA PRO A 260 -25.41 -13.37 -35.10
C PRO A 260 -24.73 -12.54 -34.00
N GLN A 261 -24.84 -12.90 -32.72
CA GLN A 261 -24.42 -12.03 -31.60
C GLN A 261 -22.94 -12.18 -31.21
N ASN A 262 -22.42 -13.42 -31.23
CA ASN A 262 -21.01 -13.76 -30.95
C ASN A 262 -20.41 -13.02 -29.73
N PHE A 263 -21.13 -12.93 -28.61
CA PHE A 263 -20.55 -12.36 -27.40
C PHE A 263 -19.45 -13.29 -26.86
N THR A 264 -18.29 -12.72 -26.56
CA THR A 264 -17.18 -13.44 -25.92
C THR A 264 -17.51 -13.79 -24.47
N GLN A 265 -16.82 -14.79 -23.91
CA GLN A 265 -16.96 -15.14 -22.48
C GLN A 265 -16.68 -13.94 -21.55
N GLN A 266 -15.73 -13.07 -21.93
CA GLN A 266 -15.40 -11.87 -21.18
C GLN A 266 -16.56 -10.86 -21.20
N GLU A 267 -17.24 -10.68 -22.33
CA GLU A 267 -18.41 -9.81 -22.46
C GLU A 267 -19.61 -10.31 -21.65
N ILE A 268 -19.82 -11.62 -21.65
CA ILE A 268 -20.86 -12.26 -20.82
C ILE A 268 -20.53 -12.08 -19.33
N SER A 269 -19.25 -12.23 -18.95
CA SER A 269 -18.78 -11.99 -17.60
C SER A 269 -19.05 -10.54 -17.15
N TYR A 270 -18.83 -9.54 -18.01
CA TYR A 270 -19.16 -8.15 -17.68
C TYR A 270 -20.64 -7.94 -17.37
N PHE A 271 -21.54 -8.56 -18.13
CA PHE A 271 -22.97 -8.47 -17.87
C PHE A 271 -23.37 -9.12 -16.55
N VAL A 272 -22.83 -10.31 -16.22
CA VAL A 272 -23.14 -11.03 -14.97
C VAL A 272 -22.73 -10.24 -13.72
N HIS A 273 -21.70 -9.40 -13.83
CA HIS A 273 -21.22 -8.54 -12.75
C HIS A 273 -21.87 -7.14 -12.74
N SER A 274 -22.80 -6.85 -13.66
CA SER A 274 -23.48 -5.55 -13.73
C SER A 274 -24.54 -5.36 -12.62
N SER A 275 -24.83 -4.11 -12.29
CA SER A 275 -25.90 -3.75 -11.35
C SER A 275 -27.28 -4.21 -11.84
N TYR A 276 -27.54 -4.19 -13.15
CA TYR A 276 -28.79 -4.72 -13.72
C TYR A 276 -28.98 -6.20 -13.39
N PHE A 277 -27.96 -7.03 -13.65
CA PHE A 277 -28.02 -8.46 -13.33
C PHE A 277 -28.18 -8.68 -11.82
N ALA A 278 -27.50 -7.86 -11.01
CA ALA A 278 -27.67 -7.86 -9.57
C ALA A 278 -29.10 -7.49 -9.12
N THR A 279 -29.78 -6.57 -9.79
CA THR A 279 -31.11 -6.10 -9.35
C THR A 279 -32.24 -6.98 -9.91
N HIS A 280 -32.10 -7.50 -11.13
CA HIS A 280 -33.21 -8.09 -11.88
C HIS A 280 -33.12 -9.60 -12.09
N VAL A 281 -31.97 -10.23 -11.77
CA VAL A 281 -31.81 -11.68 -11.85
C VAL A 281 -31.79 -12.29 -10.44
N SER A 282 -32.43 -13.44 -10.26
CA SER A 282 -32.55 -14.08 -8.94
C SER A 282 -31.19 -14.43 -8.33
N ASN A 283 -31.06 -14.34 -7.00
CA ASN A 283 -29.80 -14.66 -6.28
C ASN A 283 -29.28 -16.07 -6.57
N ARG A 284 -30.17 -17.06 -6.72
CA ARG A 284 -29.80 -18.45 -7.07
C ARG A 284 -29.13 -18.56 -8.44
N LEU A 285 -29.53 -17.72 -9.40
CA LEU A 285 -28.91 -17.67 -10.73
C LEU A 285 -27.57 -16.93 -10.70
N LYS A 286 -27.44 -15.89 -9.86
CA LYS A 286 -26.16 -15.20 -9.67
C LYS A 286 -25.07 -16.14 -9.18
N GLU A 287 -25.38 -16.94 -8.17
CA GLU A 287 -24.45 -17.92 -7.60
C GLU A 287 -24.05 -18.97 -8.64
N PHE A 288 -25.00 -19.51 -9.40
CA PHE A 288 -24.74 -20.47 -10.46
C PHE A 288 -23.86 -19.89 -11.59
N CYS A 289 -24.13 -18.67 -12.06
CA CYS A 289 -23.33 -18.04 -13.11
C CYS A 289 -21.91 -17.70 -12.64
N ARG A 290 -21.74 -17.29 -11.38
CA ARG A 290 -20.41 -17.04 -10.77
C ARG A 290 -19.56 -18.31 -10.71
N ILE A 291 -20.14 -19.45 -10.34
CA ILE A 291 -19.43 -20.74 -10.26
C ILE A 291 -18.98 -21.24 -11.64
N LYS A 292 -19.70 -20.92 -12.71
CA LYS A 292 -19.43 -21.42 -14.07
C LYS A 292 -18.54 -20.52 -14.93
N LEU A 293 -18.42 -19.23 -14.59
CA LEU A 293 -17.67 -18.24 -15.36
C LEU A 293 -16.46 -17.66 -14.61
N GLY A 294 -16.30 -17.98 -13.32
CA GLY A 294 -15.07 -17.77 -12.55
C GLY A 294 -14.13 -18.96 -12.70
#